data_AF-A0A7S2QLQ5-F1
#
_entry.id   AF-A0A7S2QLQ5-F1
#
_cell.length_a   1.000
_cell.length_b   1.000
_cell.length_c   1.000
_cell.angle_alpha   90.00
_cell.angle_beta   90.00
_cell.angle_gamma   90.00
#
_symmetry.space_group_name_H-M   'P 1'
#
loop_
_entity.id
_entity.type
_entity.pdbx_description
1 polymer ?
#
loop_
_entity_poly.entity_id
_entity_poly.type
_entity_poly.pdbx_seq_one_letter_code
_entity_poly.pdbx_strand_id
1 'polypeptide(L)'
;PPRMDYGAVAHAKGGLEPRAQDEAVGRRLREEAYVARGSVAAAGTLSCCLILPYIALGLALFATSLGFEQDCSARFRTALRGLAFAYLAVATLVVVSFSCGASCVVEALAHLQRETKLEKESLANEAAQEEREARRSFLKVLYLCPCASLIVLGAMAIVGLWVWGIVEAVKARLAGQLCGQVAFWVLLVCSLVMKCCGLHFALFCCPSLLP
;
A
#
# COMPACT_ATOMS: atom_id res chain seq x y z
N PRO A 1 -21.50 -42.57 -3.13
CA PRO A 1 -21.21 -41.50 -2.14
C PRO A 1 -22.45 -41.32 -1.25
N PRO A 2 -22.35 -41.49 0.07
CA PRO A 2 -23.50 -41.33 0.96
C PRO A 2 -23.87 -39.84 1.09
N ARG A 3 -25.17 -39.55 0.97
CA ARG A 3 -25.77 -38.23 1.20
C ARG A 3 -25.79 -37.96 2.70
N MET A 4 -25.18 -36.85 3.14
CA MET A 4 -25.42 -36.32 4.48
C MET A 4 -26.84 -35.74 4.52
N ASP A 5 -27.73 -36.42 5.24
CA ASP A 5 -29.01 -35.86 5.67
C ASP A 5 -28.72 -34.80 6.73
N TYR A 6 -29.01 -33.54 6.40
CA TYR A 6 -29.08 -32.48 7.40
C TYR A 6 -30.34 -32.72 8.21
N GLY A 7 -30.16 -33.32 9.38
CA GLY A 7 -31.21 -33.54 10.37
C GLY A 7 -31.99 -32.25 10.61
N ALA A 8 -33.30 -32.33 10.38
CA ALA A 8 -34.25 -31.28 10.69
C ALA A 8 -34.10 -30.85 12.15
N VAL A 9 -33.62 -29.62 12.35
CA VAL A 9 -33.58 -28.97 13.65
C VAL A 9 -35.01 -28.84 14.14
N ALA A 10 -35.28 -29.46 15.29
CA ALA A 10 -36.57 -29.43 15.94
C ALA A 10 -37.02 -27.99 16.18
N HIS A 11 -38.21 -27.68 15.66
CA HIS A 11 -38.94 -26.44 15.91
C HIS A 11 -39.11 -26.23 17.43
N ALA A 12 -38.28 -25.38 18.01
CA ALA A 12 -38.55 -24.76 19.30
C ALA A 12 -39.72 -23.78 19.12
N LYS A 13 -40.91 -24.21 19.55
CA LYS A 13 -42.07 -23.34 19.76
C LYS A 13 -41.83 -22.54 21.04
N GLY A 14 -41.68 -21.22 20.94
CA GLY A 14 -41.81 -20.31 22.07
C GLY A 14 -41.00 -19.03 21.93
N GLY A 15 -41.63 -17.97 21.43
CA GLY A 15 -41.09 -16.61 21.42
C GLY A 15 -41.25 -15.94 20.05
N LEU A 16 -42.15 -14.96 19.95
CA LEU A 16 -42.39 -14.15 18.75
C LEU A 16 -41.35 -13.01 18.56
N GLU A 17 -40.22 -13.07 19.26
CA GLU A 17 -39.13 -12.07 19.21
C GLU A 17 -37.93 -12.29 18.23
N PRO A 18 -37.76 -13.39 17.47
CA PRO A 18 -36.57 -13.59 16.64
C PRO A 18 -36.38 -12.52 15.56
N ARG A 19 -37.49 -11.98 15.04
CA ARG A 19 -37.47 -11.07 13.88
C ARG A 19 -36.87 -9.70 14.19
N ALA A 20 -37.05 -9.21 15.43
CA ALA A 20 -36.50 -7.92 15.85
C ALA A 20 -34.99 -8.02 16.13
N GLN A 21 -34.53 -9.17 16.62
CA GLN A 21 -33.12 -9.43 16.91
C GLN A 21 -32.31 -9.57 15.62
N ASP A 22 -32.83 -10.28 14.61
CA ASP A 22 -32.18 -10.41 13.29
C ASP A 22 -32.03 -9.06 12.56
N GLU A 23 -33.03 -8.18 12.64
CA GLU A 23 -32.94 -6.85 12.04
C GLU A 23 -31.94 -5.93 12.75
N ALA A 24 -31.79 -6.06 14.06
CA ALA A 24 -30.82 -5.30 14.84
C ALA A 24 -29.37 -5.77 14.53
N VAL A 25 -29.17 -7.08 14.40
CA VAL A 25 -27.88 -7.67 14.00
C VAL A 25 -27.53 -7.27 12.56
N GLY A 26 -28.49 -7.34 11.63
CA GLY A 26 -28.30 -6.92 10.25
C GLY A 26 -27.96 -5.42 10.09
N ARG A 27 -28.52 -4.55 10.94
CA ARG A 27 -28.16 -3.12 10.97
C ARG A 27 -26.73 -2.89 11.45
N ARG A 28 -26.30 -3.55 12.53
CA ARG A 28 -24.91 -3.41 13.03
C ARG A 28 -23.87 -3.90 12.02
N LEU A 29 -24.13 -5.02 11.35
CA LEU A 29 -23.25 -5.55 10.30
C LEU A 29 -23.12 -4.57 9.11
N ARG A 30 -24.18 -3.82 8.78
CA ARG A 30 -24.11 -2.77 7.74
C ARG A 30 -23.30 -1.56 8.19
N GLU A 31 -23.42 -1.14 9.44
CA GLU A 31 -22.62 -0.03 9.98
C GLU A 31 -21.12 -0.38 10.01
N GLU A 32 -20.75 -1.59 10.43
CA GLU A 32 -19.37 -2.08 10.39
C GLU A 32 -18.83 -2.14 8.96
N ALA A 33 -19.63 -2.63 8.01
CA ALA A 33 -19.27 -2.64 6.60
C ALA A 33 -19.12 -1.22 6.02
N TYR A 34 -19.90 -0.24 6.52
CA TYR A 34 -19.81 1.15 6.10
C TYR A 34 -18.52 1.81 6.62
N VAL A 35 -18.16 1.55 7.88
CA VAL A 35 -16.89 2.00 8.48
C VAL A 35 -15.69 1.37 7.77
N ALA A 36 -15.75 0.08 7.46
CA ALA A 36 -14.72 -0.62 6.70
C ALA A 36 -14.56 -0.07 5.26
N ARG A 37 -15.66 0.34 4.61
CA ARG A 37 -15.58 1.04 3.31
C ARG A 37 -14.95 2.41 3.43
N GLY A 38 -15.25 3.14 4.50
CA GLY A 38 -14.65 4.45 4.78
C GLY A 38 -13.12 4.37 4.96
N SER A 39 -12.63 3.34 5.66
CA SER A 39 -11.18 3.14 5.85
C SER A 39 -10.46 2.73 4.56
N VAL A 40 -11.09 1.92 3.69
CA VAL A 40 -10.54 1.59 2.36
C VAL A 40 -10.45 2.84 1.47
N ALA A 41 -11.47 3.70 1.48
CA ALA A 41 -11.47 4.95 0.72
C ALA A 41 -10.39 5.93 1.22
N ALA A 42 -10.23 6.04 2.55
CA ALA A 42 -9.17 6.85 3.16
C ALA A 42 -7.78 6.31 2.79
N ALA A 43 -7.55 4.99 2.93
CA ALA A 43 -6.31 4.35 2.54
C ALA A 43 -5.99 4.53 1.05
N GLY A 44 -7.01 4.45 0.18
CA GLY A 44 -6.88 4.72 -1.25
C GLY A 44 -6.45 6.15 -1.56
N THR A 45 -7.02 7.12 -0.84
CA THR A 45 -6.69 8.54 -1.01
C THR A 45 -5.26 8.84 -0.53
N LEU A 46 -4.88 8.31 0.64
CA LEU A 46 -3.51 8.40 1.16
C LEU A 46 -2.49 7.77 0.21
N SER A 47 -2.81 6.58 -0.31
CA SER A 47 -1.98 5.87 -1.29
C SER A 47 -1.77 6.72 -2.55
N CYS A 48 -2.84 7.31 -3.09
CA CYS A 48 -2.77 8.19 -4.25
C CYS A 48 -1.87 9.41 -4.00
N CYS A 49 -2.00 10.04 -2.82
CA CYS A 49 -1.18 11.19 -2.41
C CYS A 49 0.31 10.86 -2.29
N LEU A 50 0.66 9.62 -1.95
CA LEU A 50 2.05 9.17 -1.86
C LEU A 50 2.63 8.74 -3.21
N ILE A 51 1.81 8.17 -4.08
CA ILE A 51 2.24 7.56 -5.35
C ILE A 51 2.35 8.60 -6.47
N LEU A 52 1.41 9.55 -6.56
CA LEU A 52 1.42 10.59 -7.59
C LEU A 52 2.74 11.40 -7.61
N PRO A 53 3.31 11.82 -6.46
CA PRO A 53 4.62 12.48 -6.42
C PRO A 53 5.75 11.62 -7.00
N TYR A 54 5.75 10.31 -6.73
CA TYR A 54 6.76 9.39 -7.26
C TYR A 54 6.65 9.23 -8.78
N ILE A 55 5.42 9.12 -9.30
CA ILE A 55 5.17 9.05 -10.74
C ILE A 55 5.59 10.36 -11.41
N ALA A 56 5.16 11.51 -10.85
CA ALA A 56 5.50 12.83 -11.36
C ALA A 56 7.02 13.05 -11.39
N LEU A 57 7.72 12.66 -10.33
CA LEU A 57 9.18 12.76 -10.27
C LEU A 57 9.87 11.82 -11.28
N GLY A 58 9.40 10.58 -11.39
CA GLY A 58 9.90 9.62 -12.38
C GLY A 58 9.74 10.13 -13.81
N LEU A 59 8.58 10.68 -14.14
CA LEU A 59 8.32 11.30 -15.44
C LEU A 59 9.17 12.56 -15.67
N ALA A 60 9.34 13.42 -14.66
CA ALA A 60 10.18 14.61 -14.76
C ALA A 60 11.66 14.24 -15.00
N LEU A 61 12.17 13.23 -14.30
CA LEU A 61 13.52 12.69 -14.52
C LEU A 61 13.67 12.10 -15.93
N PHE A 62 12.67 11.35 -16.38
CA PHE A 62 12.66 10.78 -17.73
C PHE A 62 12.66 11.87 -18.81
N ALA A 63 11.77 12.86 -18.71
CA ALA A 63 11.68 13.98 -19.64
C ALA A 63 12.98 14.79 -19.65
N THR A 64 13.55 15.05 -18.48
CA THR A 64 14.85 15.74 -18.34
C THR A 64 15.97 14.95 -19.02
N SER A 65 15.94 13.61 -18.95
CA SER A 65 16.92 12.75 -19.63
C SER A 65 16.82 12.76 -21.16
N LEU A 66 15.66 13.13 -21.70
CA LEU A 66 15.42 13.28 -23.14
C LEU A 66 15.85 14.68 -23.62
N GLY A 67 15.67 15.71 -22.79
CA GLY A 67 15.98 17.10 -23.13
C GLY A 67 17.48 17.47 -23.15
N PHE A 68 18.36 16.61 -22.64
CA PHE A 68 19.81 16.88 -22.71
C PHE A 68 20.38 16.58 -24.10
N GLU A 69 20.93 17.62 -24.73
CA GLU A 69 21.70 17.56 -25.97
C GLU A 69 22.83 16.52 -25.89
N GLN A 70 23.35 16.12 -27.05
CA GLN A 70 24.35 15.05 -27.18
C GLN A 70 25.66 15.34 -26.42
N ASP A 71 25.91 16.59 -26.03
CA ASP A 71 27.12 17.04 -25.33
C ASP A 71 27.17 16.67 -23.84
N CYS A 72 26.07 16.19 -23.27
CA CYS A 72 26.05 15.73 -21.88
C CYS A 72 26.62 14.30 -21.76
N SER A 73 27.48 14.07 -20.76
CA SER A 73 28.14 12.77 -20.56
C SER A 73 27.13 11.62 -20.55
N ALA A 74 27.39 10.58 -21.36
CA ALA A 74 26.48 9.44 -21.49
C ALA A 74 26.18 8.77 -20.14
N ARG A 75 27.16 8.77 -19.23
CA ARG A 75 27.05 8.21 -17.87
C ARG A 75 26.00 8.93 -17.03
N PHE A 76 25.97 10.26 -17.09
CA PHE A 76 24.97 11.05 -16.36
C PHE A 76 23.55 10.80 -16.86
N ARG A 77 23.38 10.71 -18.20
CA ARG A 77 22.09 10.38 -18.82
C ARG A 77 21.60 8.99 -18.42
N THR A 78 22.50 8.01 -18.36
CA THR A 78 22.18 6.64 -17.93
C THR A 78 21.75 6.61 -16.46
N ALA A 79 22.44 7.34 -15.58
CA ALA A 79 22.06 7.43 -14.16
C ALA A 79 20.64 8.03 -14.00
N LEU A 80 20.32 9.10 -14.73
CA LEU A 80 19.00 9.73 -14.70
C LEU A 80 17.88 8.83 -15.23
N ARG A 81 18.13 8.11 -16.34
CA ARG A 81 17.16 7.14 -16.87
C ARG A 81 16.93 6.01 -15.90
N GLY A 82 18.01 5.45 -15.34
CA GLY A 82 17.93 4.41 -14.31
C GLY A 82 17.10 4.87 -13.11
N LEU A 83 17.33 6.10 -12.66
CA LEU A 83 16.58 6.71 -11.56
C LEU A 83 15.09 6.86 -11.92
N ALA A 84 14.77 7.36 -13.11
CA ALA A 84 13.38 7.48 -13.58
C ALA A 84 12.65 6.13 -13.59
N PHE A 85 13.28 5.09 -14.16
CA PHE A 85 12.71 3.73 -14.16
C PHE A 85 12.55 3.17 -12.75
N ALA A 86 13.51 3.40 -11.86
CA ALA A 86 13.43 2.94 -10.49
C ALA A 86 12.25 3.60 -9.74
N TYR A 87 12.04 4.91 -9.91
CA TYR A 87 10.87 5.61 -9.34
C TYR A 87 9.55 5.06 -9.86
N LEU A 88 9.43 4.83 -11.17
CA LEU A 88 8.22 4.27 -11.78
C LEU A 88 7.96 2.83 -11.32
N ALA A 89 9.00 1.99 -11.28
CA ALA A 89 8.89 0.61 -10.82
C ALA A 89 8.50 0.50 -9.35
N VAL A 90 9.11 1.34 -8.48
CA VAL A 90 8.72 1.39 -7.07
C VAL A 90 7.31 1.92 -6.92
N ALA A 91 6.91 2.95 -7.67
CA ALA A 91 5.55 3.47 -7.62
C ALA A 91 4.51 2.40 -7.99
N THR A 92 4.72 1.65 -9.07
CA THR A 92 3.79 0.57 -9.47
C THR A 92 3.74 -0.55 -8.44
N LEU A 93 4.89 -0.96 -7.88
CA LEU A 93 4.92 -1.95 -6.80
C LEU A 93 4.16 -1.47 -5.56
N VAL A 94 4.28 -0.19 -5.20
CA VAL A 94 3.53 0.41 -4.09
C VAL A 94 2.03 0.42 -4.39
N VAL A 95 1.59 0.83 -5.60
CA VAL A 95 0.17 0.77 -6.00
C VAL A 95 -0.40 -0.63 -5.82
N VAL A 96 0.29 -1.63 -6.38
CA VAL A 96 -0.16 -3.02 -6.36
C VAL A 96 -0.21 -3.53 -4.92
N SER A 97 0.85 -3.26 -4.14
CA SER A 97 0.95 -3.71 -2.76
C SER A 97 -0.12 -3.09 -1.87
N PHE A 98 -0.39 -1.79 -1.99
CA PHE A 98 -1.43 -1.14 -1.21
C PHE A 98 -2.83 -1.56 -1.65
N SER A 99 -3.09 -1.68 -2.95
CA SER A 99 -4.42 -2.04 -3.46
C SER A 99 -4.81 -3.47 -3.08
N CYS A 100 -3.88 -4.42 -3.24
CA CYS A 100 -4.09 -5.81 -2.87
C CYS A 100 -4.01 -6.00 -1.34
N GLY A 101 -3.02 -5.37 -0.70
CA GLY A 101 -2.76 -5.52 0.73
C GLY A 101 -3.86 -4.93 1.62
N ALA A 102 -4.34 -3.73 1.31
CA ALA A 102 -5.40 -3.11 2.10
C ALA A 102 -6.68 -3.98 2.09
N SER A 103 -7.04 -4.52 0.93
CA SER A 103 -8.22 -5.38 0.79
C SER A 103 -8.08 -6.66 1.64
N CYS A 104 -6.92 -7.32 1.60
CA CYS A 104 -6.68 -8.54 2.39
C CYS A 104 -6.64 -8.27 3.90
N VAL A 105 -6.05 -7.15 4.33
CA VAL A 105 -5.96 -6.79 5.75
C VAL A 105 -7.35 -6.45 6.30
N VAL A 106 -8.15 -5.68 5.56
CA VAL A 106 -9.52 -5.35 5.96
C VAL A 106 -10.38 -6.60 6.04
N GLU A 107 -10.26 -7.52 5.08
CA GLU A 107 -10.96 -8.82 5.10
C GLU A 107 -10.53 -9.66 6.32
N ALA A 108 -9.23 -9.76 6.61
CA ALA A 108 -8.73 -10.50 7.77
C ALA A 108 -9.21 -9.91 9.11
N LEU A 109 -9.19 -8.58 9.25
CA LEU A 109 -9.70 -7.91 10.46
C LEU A 109 -11.20 -8.10 10.63
N ALA A 110 -11.97 -8.11 9.53
CA ALA A 110 -13.40 -8.37 9.59
C ALA A 110 -13.71 -9.79 10.10
N HIS A 111 -12.97 -10.81 9.65
CA HIS A 111 -13.11 -12.17 10.17
C HIS A 111 -12.76 -12.28 11.66
N LEU A 112 -11.66 -11.65 12.11
CA LEU A 112 -11.30 -11.62 13.54
C LEU A 112 -12.35 -10.92 14.41
N GLN A 113 -12.96 -9.85 13.91
CA GLN A 113 -14.05 -9.17 14.64
C GLN A 113 -15.30 -10.05 14.73
N ARG A 114 -15.62 -10.84 13.69
CA ARG A 114 -16.73 -11.81 13.73
C ARG A 114 -16.44 -12.97 14.68
N GLU A 115 -15.24 -13.51 14.64
CA GLU A 115 -14.78 -14.58 15.54
C GLU A 115 -14.96 -14.16 17.01
N THR A 116 -14.40 -13.00 17.40
CA THR A 116 -14.51 -12.48 18.77
C THR A 116 -15.94 -12.18 19.20
N LYS A 117 -16.85 -11.93 18.24
CA LYS A 117 -18.28 -11.75 18.53
C LYS A 117 -19.00 -13.09 18.72
N LEU A 118 -18.77 -14.06 17.84
CA LEU A 118 -19.36 -15.40 17.92
C LEU A 118 -18.89 -16.15 19.18
N GLU A 119 -17.64 -15.94 19.59
CA GLU A 119 -17.11 -16.50 20.84
C GLU A 119 -17.87 -15.95 22.06
N LYS A 120 -18.19 -14.64 22.07
CA LYS A 120 -19.01 -14.02 23.13
C LYS A 120 -20.45 -14.52 23.14
N GLU A 121 -20.98 -14.93 22.00
CA GLU A 121 -22.32 -15.51 21.84
C GLU A 121 -22.34 -17.03 22.11
N SER A 122 -21.22 -17.62 22.53
CA SER A 122 -21.04 -19.05 22.84
C SER A 122 -21.26 -20.01 21.65
N LEU A 123 -21.16 -19.51 20.42
CA LEU A 123 -21.29 -20.28 19.18
C LEU A 123 -19.92 -20.82 18.71
N ALA A 124 -19.36 -21.74 19.50
CA ALA A 124 -17.97 -22.21 19.32
C ALA A 124 -17.66 -22.83 17.94
N ASN A 125 -18.63 -23.51 17.31
CA ASN A 125 -18.41 -24.13 16.00
C ASN A 125 -18.30 -23.09 14.87
N GLU A 126 -19.07 -22.00 14.94
CA GLU A 126 -19.04 -20.93 13.93
C GLU A 126 -17.80 -20.05 14.11
N ALA A 127 -17.41 -19.78 15.37
CA ALA A 127 -16.15 -19.09 15.69
C ALA A 127 -14.92 -19.83 15.13
N ALA A 128 -14.87 -21.16 15.28
CA ALA A 128 -13.77 -21.97 14.74
C ALA A 128 -13.70 -21.98 13.21
N GLN A 129 -14.84 -21.78 12.52
CA GLN A 129 -14.87 -21.65 11.07
C GLN A 129 -14.34 -20.28 10.62
N GLU A 130 -14.77 -19.21 11.27
CA GLU A 130 -14.30 -17.84 11.01
C GLU A 130 -12.79 -17.70 11.29
N GLU A 131 -12.25 -18.35 12.33
CA GLU A 131 -10.81 -18.37 12.61
C GLU A 131 -10.01 -18.98 11.44
N ARG A 132 -10.53 -20.06 10.83
CA ARG A 132 -9.89 -20.70 9.66
C ARG A 132 -9.91 -19.78 8.44
N GLU A 133 -11.01 -19.05 8.23
CA GLU A 133 -11.13 -18.06 7.16
C GLU A 133 -10.20 -16.87 7.40
N ALA A 134 -10.10 -16.37 8.63
CA ALA A 134 -9.14 -15.35 9.05
C ALA A 134 -7.70 -15.80 8.74
N ARG A 135 -7.30 -17.01 9.15
CA ARG A 135 -5.96 -17.56 8.86
C ARG A 135 -5.68 -17.66 7.37
N ARG A 136 -6.66 -18.06 6.55
CA ARG A 136 -6.52 -18.10 5.09
C ARG A 136 -6.32 -16.69 4.52
N SER A 137 -7.00 -15.69 5.06
CA SER A 137 -6.80 -14.28 4.68
C SER A 137 -5.43 -13.73 5.16
N PHE A 138 -4.92 -14.14 6.33
CA PHE A 138 -3.55 -13.83 6.75
C PHE A 138 -2.49 -14.48 5.87
N LEU A 139 -2.72 -15.69 5.37
CA LEU A 139 -1.84 -16.31 4.36
C LEU A 139 -1.79 -15.48 3.08
N LYS A 140 -2.87 -14.79 2.70
CA LYS A 140 -2.84 -13.82 1.58
C LYS A 140 -1.88 -12.66 1.87
N VAL A 141 -1.80 -12.21 3.13
CA VAL A 141 -0.87 -11.15 3.56
C VAL A 141 0.59 -11.58 3.41
N LEU A 142 0.92 -12.86 3.65
CA LEU A 142 2.27 -13.39 3.42
C LEU A 142 2.73 -13.26 1.96
N TYR A 143 1.82 -13.31 0.97
CA TYR A 143 2.17 -13.05 -0.43
C TYR A 143 2.54 -11.60 -0.72
N LEU A 144 2.27 -10.65 0.19
CA LEU A 144 2.75 -9.27 0.07
C LEU A 144 4.19 -9.09 0.57
N CYS A 145 4.73 -10.04 1.33
CA CYS A 145 6.12 -10.01 1.81
C CYS A 145 7.17 -9.85 0.69
N PRO A 146 7.12 -10.59 -0.44
CA PRO A 146 8.04 -10.36 -1.55
C PRO A 146 7.89 -8.97 -2.16
N CYS A 147 6.67 -8.45 -2.28
CA CYS A 147 6.42 -7.09 -2.79
C CYS A 147 7.03 -6.03 -1.86
N ALA A 148 6.83 -6.17 -0.54
CA ALA A 148 7.43 -5.28 0.45
C ALA A 148 8.97 -5.33 0.38
N SER A 149 9.55 -6.53 0.23
CA SER A 149 10.99 -6.71 0.07
C SER A 149 11.52 -6.02 -1.20
N LEU A 150 10.80 -6.15 -2.32
CA LEU A 150 11.14 -5.47 -3.58
C LEU A 150 11.03 -3.94 -3.46
N ILE A 151 10.06 -3.43 -2.72
CA ILE A 151 9.93 -1.98 -2.45
C ILE A 151 11.14 -1.49 -1.66
N VAL A 152 11.57 -2.21 -0.62
CA VAL A 152 12.77 -1.86 0.17
C VAL A 152 14.02 -1.90 -0.68
N LEU A 153 14.22 -2.97 -1.46
CA LEU A 153 15.35 -3.08 -2.39
C LEU A 153 15.33 -1.97 -3.44
N GLY A 154 14.16 -1.65 -3.99
CA GLY A 154 13.98 -0.55 -4.93
C GLY A 154 14.31 0.81 -4.31
N ALA A 155 13.93 1.04 -3.05
CA ALA A 155 14.28 2.24 -2.31
C ALA A 155 15.80 2.38 -2.13
N MET A 156 16.49 1.29 -1.80
CA MET A 156 17.96 1.25 -1.71
C MET A 156 18.61 1.51 -3.07
N ALA A 157 18.07 0.94 -4.15
CA ALA A 157 18.56 1.19 -5.50
C ALA A 157 18.39 2.66 -5.92
N ILE A 158 17.26 3.30 -5.58
CA ILE A 158 17.03 4.72 -5.81
C ILE A 158 18.09 5.57 -5.08
N VAL A 159 18.42 5.24 -3.82
CA VAL A 159 19.47 5.95 -3.07
C VAL A 159 20.83 5.79 -3.76
N GLY A 160 21.18 4.57 -4.18
CA GLY A 160 22.42 4.30 -4.91
C GLY A 160 22.50 5.09 -6.23
N LEU A 161 21.40 5.16 -6.98
CA LEU A 161 21.31 5.92 -8.24
C LEU A 161 21.41 7.42 -8.01
N TRP A 162 20.85 7.96 -6.93
CA TRP A 162 21.05 9.36 -6.55
C TRP A 162 22.51 9.66 -6.22
N VAL A 163 23.16 8.83 -5.41
CA VAL A 163 24.58 8.98 -5.08
C VAL A 163 25.44 8.92 -6.35
N TRP A 164 25.17 7.96 -7.24
CA TRP A 164 25.87 7.88 -8.52
C TRP A 164 25.64 9.13 -9.38
N GLY A 165 24.40 9.61 -9.49
CA GLY A 165 24.05 10.84 -10.20
C GLY A 165 24.77 12.07 -9.64
N ILE A 166 24.89 12.20 -8.32
CA ILE A 166 25.62 13.28 -7.66
C ILE A 166 27.10 13.23 -8.03
N VAL A 167 27.73 12.04 -7.95
CA VAL A 167 29.15 11.87 -8.30
C VAL A 167 29.41 12.27 -9.75
N GLU A 168 28.58 11.84 -10.69
CA GLU A 168 28.75 12.20 -12.11
C GLU A 168 28.45 13.69 -12.36
N ALA A 169 27.47 14.29 -11.69
CA ALA A 169 27.18 15.72 -11.77
C ALA A 169 28.35 16.58 -11.25
N VAL A 170 29.02 16.14 -10.18
CA VAL A 170 30.19 16.83 -9.63
C VAL A 170 31.39 16.69 -10.56
N LYS A 171 31.65 15.49 -11.10
CA LYS A 171 32.72 15.28 -12.09
C LYS A 171 32.52 16.13 -13.34
N ALA A 172 31.29 16.21 -13.87
CA ALA A 172 30.97 17.05 -15.02
C ALA A 172 31.27 18.53 -14.72
N ARG A 173 30.88 19.02 -13.53
CA ARG A 173 31.17 20.39 -13.09
C ARG A 173 32.67 20.68 -13.02
N LEU A 174 33.45 19.76 -12.45
CA LEU A 174 34.90 19.90 -12.36
C LEU A 174 35.59 19.91 -13.72
N ALA A 175 35.01 19.20 -14.70
CA ALA A 175 35.44 19.21 -16.09
C ALA A 175 34.95 20.45 -16.89
N GLY A 176 34.26 21.40 -16.26
CA GLY A 176 33.71 22.59 -16.92
C GLY A 176 32.43 22.32 -17.74
N GLN A 177 31.86 21.13 -17.67
CA GLN A 177 30.61 20.77 -18.33
C GLN A 177 29.42 21.12 -17.43
N LEU A 178 28.66 22.16 -17.78
CA LEU A 178 27.49 22.63 -17.01
C LEU A 178 26.16 22.01 -17.47
N CYS A 179 26.18 21.13 -18.48
CA CYS A 179 24.96 20.60 -19.08
C CYS A 179 24.08 19.88 -18.05
N GLY A 180 22.85 20.36 -17.90
CA GLY A 180 21.82 19.70 -17.09
C GLY A 180 22.00 19.74 -15.57
N GLN A 181 23.02 20.45 -15.08
CA GLN A 181 23.35 20.44 -13.67
C GLN A 181 22.25 21.10 -12.82
N VAL A 182 21.71 22.23 -13.30
CA VAL A 182 20.64 22.97 -12.59
C VAL A 182 19.39 22.11 -12.45
N ALA A 183 18.92 21.50 -13.55
CA ALA A 183 17.73 20.65 -13.53
C ALA A 183 17.90 19.45 -12.57
N PHE A 184 19.08 18.84 -12.54
CA PHE A 184 19.38 17.75 -11.61
C PHE A 184 19.29 18.17 -10.14
N TRP A 185 19.92 19.28 -9.77
CA TRP A 185 19.86 19.78 -8.39
C TRP A 185 18.45 20.19 -7.98
N VAL A 186 17.69 20.81 -8.88
CA VAL A 186 16.27 21.13 -8.65
C VAL A 186 15.48 19.86 -8.40
N LEU A 187 15.63 18.82 -9.23
CA LEU A 187 14.94 17.54 -9.05
C LEU A 187 15.35 16.82 -7.77
N LEU A 188 16.63 16.91 -7.37
CA LEU A 188 17.12 16.37 -6.10
C LEU A 188 16.44 17.07 -4.92
N VAL A 189 16.42 18.41 -4.91
CA VAL A 189 15.77 19.20 -3.86
C VAL A 189 14.28 18.89 -3.80
N CYS A 190 13.60 18.86 -4.96
CA CYS A 190 12.20 18.47 -5.03
C CYS A 190 11.96 17.07 -4.45
N SER A 191 12.83 16.10 -4.76
CA SER A 191 12.72 14.76 -4.19
C SER A 191 12.89 14.74 -2.67
N LEU A 192 13.80 15.55 -2.12
CA LEU A 192 14.02 15.64 -0.68
C LEU A 192 12.81 16.28 0.02
N VAL A 193 12.31 17.39 -0.53
CA VAL A 193 11.11 18.07 -0.03
C VAL A 193 9.91 17.13 -0.06
N MET A 194 9.67 16.42 -1.16
CA MET A 194 8.56 15.46 -1.25
C MET A 194 8.66 14.33 -0.22
N LYS A 195 9.87 13.81 0.06
CA LYS A 195 10.07 12.80 1.11
C LYS A 195 9.79 13.37 2.50
N CYS A 196 10.27 14.57 2.80
CA CYS A 196 10.00 15.24 4.06
C CYS A 196 8.51 15.52 4.24
N CYS A 197 7.83 16.05 3.22
CA CYS A 197 6.40 16.33 3.25
C CYS A 197 5.58 15.03 3.37
N GLY A 198 5.95 13.98 2.64
CA GLY A 198 5.29 12.67 2.73
C GLY A 198 5.39 12.06 4.11
N LEU A 199 6.52 12.20 4.80
CA LEU A 199 6.69 11.76 6.18
C LEU A 199 5.76 12.53 7.13
N HIS A 200 5.72 13.86 7.04
CA HIS A 200 4.83 14.67 7.88
C HIS A 200 3.35 14.33 7.63
N PHE A 201 2.98 14.12 6.36
CA PHE A 201 1.63 13.72 6.00
C PHE A 201 1.29 12.33 6.55
N ALA A 202 2.21 11.36 6.48
CA ALA A 202 2.02 10.04 7.08
C ALA A 202 1.85 10.11 8.62
N LEU A 203 2.65 10.93 9.30
CA LEU A 203 2.53 11.14 10.75
C LEU A 203 1.21 11.82 11.12
N PHE A 204 0.75 12.79 10.32
CA PHE A 204 -0.52 13.48 10.54
C PHE A 204 -1.73 12.56 10.28
N CYS A 205 -1.67 11.74 9.23
CA CYS A 205 -2.77 10.85 8.86
C CYS A 205 -2.83 9.56 9.69
N CYS A 206 -1.71 9.15 10.29
CA CYS A 206 -1.64 7.98 11.16
C CYS A 206 -0.96 8.34 12.50
N PRO A 207 -1.60 9.11 13.39
CA PRO A 207 -1.02 9.50 14.67
C PRO A 207 -0.69 8.29 15.58
N SER A 208 -1.35 7.15 15.36
CA SER A 208 -1.13 5.88 16.06
C SER A 208 0.15 5.13 15.67
N LEU A 209 0.93 5.63 14.70
CA LEU A 209 2.23 5.07 14.29
C LEU A 209 3.43 5.60 15.11
N LEU A 210 3.23 6.62 15.96
CA LEU A 210 4.23 7.11 16.90
C LEU A 210 4.08 6.36 18.24
N PRO A 211 5.16 5.75 18.78
CA PRO A 211 5.16 5.11 20.10
C PRO A 211 5.01 6.11 21.25
#